data_AF-A0A814LH70-F1
#
_entry.id   AF-A0A814LH70-F1
#
_cell.length_a   1.000
_cell.length_b   1.000
_cell.length_c   1.000
_cell.angle_alpha   90.00
_cell.angle_beta   90.00
_cell.angle_gamma   90.00
#
_symmetry.space_group_name_H-M   'P 1'
#
loop_
_entity.id
_entity.type
_entity.pdbx_description
1 polymer ?
#
loop_
_entity_poly.entity_id
_entity_poly.type
_entity_poly.pdbx_seq_one_letter_code
_entity_poly.pdbx_strand_id
1 'polypeptide(L)'
;MYQGMLDSIQSSDQINSEYVGKKIFLPSSFTGSARHMHQLYQDAMSVIRAFDKPDLFITMTCNPHWPEIKQELLELQTPNDRPDIIVRVFRIKLKMLIDDLIKNNFFGKAIAHVYVIEFQKRGLAQAHILLILDEKDFLEILYFFNEFILICKIKTTQQVDNIVKAEIPDKNLFPTLHKIVTSCMKHGSCGPGYENSPCMVDGKCSKDFPKEYSEETILNSNTYPIYKRSINNLDNKRVVPYNPYLSTKYNCHINVEICKHDNSLVTIENLNLNENNPVNEANLNEIKNLEKCSI
;
A
#
# COMPACT_ATOMS: atom_id res chain seq x y z
N MET A 1 15.27 -13.51 24.02
CA MET A 1 16.22 -12.61 24.71
C MET A 1 15.57 -11.28 25.12
N TYR A 2 14.58 -10.75 24.38
CA TYR A 2 13.84 -9.52 24.76
C TYR A 2 12.73 -9.70 25.81
N GLN A 3 12.21 -10.92 25.99
CA GLN A 3 11.12 -11.18 26.95
C GLN A 3 11.54 -10.84 28.39
N GLY A 4 12.72 -11.31 28.83
CA GLY A 4 13.22 -11.05 30.18
C GLY A 4 13.57 -9.58 30.48
N MET A 5 13.70 -8.73 29.43
CA MET A 5 13.92 -7.30 29.59
C MET A 5 12.60 -6.52 29.68
N LEU A 6 11.55 -7.00 29.02
CA LEU A 6 10.19 -6.45 29.15
C LEU A 6 9.57 -6.85 30.50
N ASP A 7 9.80 -8.08 30.94
CA ASP A 7 9.33 -8.60 32.24
C ASP A 7 10.01 -7.88 33.42
N SER A 8 11.28 -7.48 33.28
CA SER A 8 11.99 -6.71 34.31
C SER A 8 11.54 -5.24 34.38
N ILE A 9 11.14 -4.64 33.25
CA ILE A 9 10.58 -3.29 33.22
C ILE A 9 9.18 -3.25 33.85
N GLN A 10 8.34 -4.28 33.63
CA GLN A 10 7.01 -4.36 34.25
C GLN A 10 7.05 -4.67 35.75
N SER A 11 8.10 -5.32 36.24
CA SER A 11 8.31 -5.61 37.68
C SER A 11 9.08 -4.52 38.43
N SER A 12 9.61 -3.51 37.73
CA SER A 12 10.50 -2.47 38.30
C SER A 12 9.81 -1.34 39.07
N ASP A 13 8.48 -1.33 39.19
CA ASP A 13 7.78 -0.36 40.05
C ASP A 13 8.10 -0.54 41.56
N GLN A 14 8.86 -1.57 41.96
CA GLN A 14 9.22 -1.82 43.37
C GLN A 14 10.69 -2.07 43.71
N ILE A 15 11.67 -2.04 42.77
CA ILE A 15 13.08 -2.35 43.13
C ILE A 15 14.08 -1.39 42.47
N ASN A 16 14.83 -0.70 43.34
CA ASN A 16 16.03 0.14 43.14
C ASN A 16 16.45 0.49 41.70
N SER A 17 16.16 1.74 41.35
CA SER A 17 16.42 2.49 40.11
C SER A 17 17.91 2.70 39.71
N GLU A 18 18.90 2.19 40.44
CA GLU A 18 20.31 2.59 40.23
C GLU A 18 21.06 1.83 39.11
N TYR A 19 20.51 0.76 38.54
CA TYR A 19 21.21 -0.05 37.51
C TYR A 19 20.47 -0.19 36.16
N VAL A 20 19.37 0.53 35.94
CA VAL A 20 18.60 0.45 34.69
C VAL A 20 18.71 1.78 33.94
N GLY A 21 19.10 1.71 32.67
CA GLY A 21 19.26 2.88 31.79
C GLY A 21 18.05 3.82 31.84
N LYS A 22 18.32 5.13 31.69
CA LYS A 22 17.30 6.19 31.77
C LYS A 22 16.21 5.98 30.71
N LYS A 23 14.95 5.86 31.13
CA LYS A 23 13.79 5.82 30.22
C LYS A 23 13.62 7.17 29.54
N ILE A 24 13.99 7.25 28.26
CA ILE A 24 13.83 8.46 27.44
C ILE A 24 12.55 8.31 26.62
N PHE A 25 11.59 9.22 26.81
CA PHE A 25 10.40 9.30 25.98
C PHE A 25 10.65 10.26 24.82
N LEU A 26 10.68 9.73 23.60
CA LEU A 26 10.80 10.56 22.41
C LEU A 26 9.52 11.39 22.19
N PRO A 27 9.63 12.70 21.95
CA PRO A 27 8.49 13.56 21.63
C PRO A 27 7.92 13.26 20.24
N SER A 28 6.69 13.69 19.95
CA SER A 28 6.06 13.48 18.62
C SER A 28 6.75 14.24 17.48
N SER A 29 7.57 15.25 17.80
CA SER A 29 8.45 15.92 16.83
C SER A 29 9.60 15.03 16.34
N PHE A 30 9.88 13.92 17.02
CA PHE A 30 10.83 12.92 16.53
C PHE A 30 10.11 11.96 15.58
N THR A 31 10.36 12.13 14.27
CA THR A 31 9.83 11.25 13.21
C THR A 31 10.09 9.78 13.52
N GLY A 32 9.06 8.95 13.39
CA GLY A 32 9.13 7.50 13.63
C GLY A 32 9.08 7.08 15.11
N SER A 33 8.98 8.01 16.07
CA SER A 33 8.70 7.67 17.47
C SER A 33 7.26 7.19 17.65
N ALA A 34 6.99 6.45 18.74
CA ALA A 34 5.63 6.02 19.08
C ALA A 34 4.64 7.19 19.17
N ARG A 35 5.05 8.33 19.74
CA ARG A 35 4.20 9.53 19.81
C ARG A 35 3.97 10.18 18.45
N HIS A 36 4.97 10.15 17.56
CA HIS A 36 4.83 10.64 16.20
C HIS A 36 3.85 9.78 15.40
N MET A 37 3.98 8.45 15.46
CA MET A 37 3.07 7.52 14.79
C MET A 37 1.65 7.66 15.33
N HIS A 38 1.49 7.78 16.65
CA HIS A 38 0.18 8.03 17.26
C HIS A 38 -0.43 9.35 16.80
N GLN A 39 0.36 10.43 16.68
CA GLN A 39 -0.12 11.70 16.17
C GLN A 39 -0.58 11.58 14.71
N LEU A 40 0.22 10.97 13.83
CA LEU A 40 -0.16 10.73 12.42
C LEU A 40 -1.46 9.93 12.30
N TYR A 41 -1.64 8.93 13.16
CA TYR A 41 -2.87 8.14 13.22
C TYR A 41 -4.07 9.01 13.63
N GLN A 42 -3.93 9.84 14.67
CA GLN A 42 -5.00 10.75 15.08
C GLN A 42 -5.33 11.78 13.99
N ASP A 43 -4.32 12.29 13.29
CA ASP A 43 -4.49 13.22 12.16
C ASP A 43 -5.26 12.54 11.02
N ALA A 44 -4.87 11.31 10.64
CA ALA A 44 -5.58 10.52 9.64
C ALA A 44 -7.04 10.25 10.03
N MET A 45 -7.28 9.89 11.29
CA MET A 45 -8.63 9.71 11.85
C MET A 45 -9.45 11.00 11.81
N SER A 46 -8.82 12.16 12.06
CA SER A 46 -9.50 13.45 12.01
C SER A 46 -9.97 13.79 10.59
N VAL A 47 -9.15 13.51 9.57
CA VAL A 47 -9.52 13.68 8.16
C VAL A 47 -10.71 12.79 7.80
N ILE A 48 -10.66 11.52 8.19
CA ILE A 48 -11.72 10.55 7.89
C ILE A 48 -13.03 10.90 8.60
N ARG A 49 -12.96 11.42 9.83
CA ARG A 49 -14.14 11.93 10.53
C ARG A 49 -14.72 13.17 9.86
N ALA A 50 -13.88 14.02 9.27
CA ALA A 50 -14.30 15.27 8.65
C ALA A 50 -14.86 15.08 7.22
N PHE A 51 -14.28 14.18 6.43
CA PHE A 51 -14.57 14.01 5.01
C PHE A 51 -15.29 12.70 4.67
N ASP A 52 -15.70 11.93 5.68
CA ASP A 52 -16.20 10.56 5.58
C ASP A 52 -15.09 9.53 5.25
N LYS A 53 -15.48 8.27 5.26
CA LYS A 53 -14.64 7.11 4.99
C LYS A 53 -13.97 7.15 3.60
N PRO A 54 -12.77 6.54 3.48
CA PRO A 54 -12.11 6.33 2.19
C PRO A 54 -12.96 5.46 1.26
N ASP A 55 -12.83 5.72 -0.04
CA ASP A 55 -13.45 4.96 -1.12
C ASP A 55 -12.47 3.97 -1.75
N LEU A 56 -11.19 4.34 -1.80
CA LEU A 56 -10.12 3.51 -2.35
C LEU A 56 -8.96 3.38 -1.36
N PHE A 57 -8.41 2.17 -1.28
CA PHE A 57 -7.12 1.90 -0.67
C PHE A 57 -6.15 1.42 -1.73
N ILE A 58 -5.11 2.21 -1.96
CA ILE A 58 -4.13 1.99 -3.02
C ILE A 58 -2.80 1.69 -2.37
N THR A 59 -2.15 0.61 -2.76
CA THR A 59 -0.77 0.31 -2.35
C THR A 59 0.14 0.30 -3.56
N MET A 60 1.14 1.18 -3.57
CA MET A 60 2.20 1.19 -4.58
C MET A 60 3.48 0.62 -3.97
N THR A 61 4.05 -0.41 -4.58
CA THR A 61 5.33 -0.98 -4.18
C THR A 61 6.39 -0.59 -5.20
N CYS A 62 7.55 -0.11 -4.72
CA CYS A 62 8.69 0.23 -5.56
C CYS A 62 9.08 -0.94 -6.47
N ASN A 63 9.38 -0.68 -7.75
CA ASN A 63 9.93 -1.70 -8.64
C ASN A 63 11.44 -1.46 -8.84
N PRO A 64 12.32 -2.33 -8.34
CA PRO A 64 13.77 -2.16 -8.49
C PRO A 64 14.24 -2.32 -9.94
N HIS A 65 13.37 -2.80 -10.83
CA HIS A 65 13.66 -2.98 -12.25
C HIS A 65 13.27 -1.80 -13.13
N TRP A 66 12.83 -0.67 -12.55
CA TRP A 66 12.57 0.54 -13.30
C TRP A 66 13.82 0.96 -14.11
N PRO A 67 13.64 1.39 -15.37
CA PRO A 67 14.76 1.77 -16.22
C PRO A 67 15.59 2.90 -15.62
N GLU A 68 14.95 3.85 -14.93
CA GLU A 68 15.63 4.95 -14.24
C GLU A 68 16.57 4.48 -13.13
N ILE A 69 16.28 3.35 -12.48
CA ILE A 69 17.20 2.75 -11.50
C ILE A 69 18.34 2.07 -12.25
N LYS A 70 18.02 1.23 -13.24
CA LYS A 70 19.02 0.42 -13.97
C LYS A 70 20.04 1.27 -14.72
N GLN A 71 19.64 2.43 -15.23
CA GLN A 71 20.53 3.34 -15.96
C GLN A 71 21.57 4.01 -15.05
N GLU A 72 21.27 4.14 -13.76
CA GLU A 72 22.12 4.80 -12.76
C GLU A 72 23.01 3.82 -11.98
N LEU A 73 22.88 2.51 -12.24
CA LEU A 73 23.74 1.49 -11.64
C LEU A 73 25.03 1.33 -12.46
N LEU A 74 26.16 1.25 -11.75
CA LEU A 74 27.45 0.91 -12.35
C LEU A 74 27.49 -0.57 -12.74
N GLU A 75 28.47 -0.94 -13.57
CA GLU A 75 28.72 -2.34 -13.90
C GLU A 75 28.90 -3.17 -12.62
N LEU A 76 28.23 -4.33 -12.56
CA LEU A 76 28.15 -5.23 -11.40
C LEU A 76 27.33 -4.74 -10.18
N GLN A 77 26.81 -3.50 -10.17
CA GLN A 77 25.91 -3.07 -9.11
C GLN A 77 24.50 -3.66 -9.28
N THR A 78 23.90 -4.03 -8.15
CA THR A 78 22.49 -4.37 -8.05
C THR A 78 21.71 -3.20 -7.43
N PRO A 79 20.38 -3.13 -7.61
CA PRO A 79 19.57 -2.09 -6.96
C PRO A 79 19.78 -2.02 -5.44
N ASN A 80 20.00 -3.17 -4.78
CA ASN A 80 20.21 -3.24 -3.34
C ASN A 80 21.51 -2.55 -2.88
N ASP A 81 22.48 -2.38 -3.79
CA ASP A 81 23.73 -1.69 -3.50
C ASP A 81 23.57 -0.16 -3.54
N ARG A 82 22.47 0.34 -4.13
CA ARG A 82 22.15 1.77 -4.28
C ARG A 82 20.75 2.11 -3.78
N PRO A 83 20.48 1.94 -2.47
CA PRO A 83 19.18 2.26 -1.89
C PRO A 83 18.81 3.74 -2.07
N ASP A 84 19.79 4.64 -2.16
CA ASP A 84 19.60 6.07 -2.43
C ASP A 84 18.90 6.31 -3.79
N ILE A 85 19.30 5.59 -4.84
CA ILE A 85 18.68 5.67 -6.17
C ILE A 85 17.26 5.11 -6.12
N ILE A 86 17.07 3.93 -5.51
CA ILE A 86 15.76 3.29 -5.36
C ILE A 86 14.77 4.28 -4.72
N VAL A 87 15.15 4.86 -3.59
CA VAL A 87 14.27 5.77 -2.83
C VAL A 87 13.96 7.03 -3.62
N ARG A 88 14.94 7.61 -4.34
CA ARG A 88 14.73 8.78 -5.19
C ARG A 88 13.75 8.50 -6.32
N VAL A 89 13.95 7.41 -7.06
CA VAL A 89 13.05 7.03 -8.17
C VAL A 89 11.65 6.69 -7.63
N PHE A 90 11.55 5.95 -6.53
CA PHE A 90 10.27 5.66 -5.88
C PHE A 90 9.53 6.94 -5.49
N ARG A 91 10.20 7.91 -4.88
CA ARG A 91 9.61 9.20 -4.51
C ARG A 91 9.08 9.97 -5.73
N ILE A 92 9.82 9.97 -6.83
CA ILE A 92 9.38 10.62 -8.09
C ILE A 92 8.12 9.93 -8.62
N LYS A 93 8.13 8.59 -8.72
CA LYS A 93 6.98 7.82 -9.21
C LYS A 93 5.76 7.96 -8.30
N LEU A 94 5.96 7.96 -6.98
CA LEU A 94 4.90 8.19 -6.01
C LEU A 94 4.31 9.59 -6.16
N LYS A 95 5.14 10.63 -6.33
CA LYS A 95 4.65 12.00 -6.57
C LYS A 95 3.80 12.06 -7.84
N MET A 96 4.24 11.40 -8.92
CA MET A 96 3.45 11.31 -10.16
C MET A 96 2.11 10.61 -9.93
N LEU A 97 2.10 9.50 -9.17
CA LEU A 97 0.85 8.79 -8.84
C LEU A 97 -0.10 9.69 -8.03
N ILE A 98 0.40 10.39 -7.01
CA ILE A 98 -0.39 11.33 -6.22
C ILE A 98 -0.95 12.46 -7.09
N ASP A 99 -0.15 13.00 -8.01
CA ASP A 99 -0.61 14.03 -8.95
C ASP A 99 -1.69 13.49 -9.90
N ASP A 100 -1.57 12.25 -10.39
CA ASP A 100 -2.64 11.61 -11.19
C ASP A 100 -3.93 11.45 -10.40
N LEU A 101 -3.83 10.93 -9.17
CA LEU A 101 -4.99 10.64 -8.33
C LEU A 101 -5.75 11.91 -7.93
N ILE A 102 -5.03 13.01 -7.65
CA ILE A 102 -5.60 14.21 -7.03
C ILE A 102 -5.76 15.36 -8.03
N LYS A 103 -4.72 15.68 -8.81
CA LYS A 103 -4.76 16.84 -9.71
C LYS A 103 -5.43 16.49 -11.03
N ASN A 104 -5.13 15.30 -11.55
CA ASN A 104 -5.70 14.82 -12.81
C ASN A 104 -7.03 14.09 -12.60
N ASN A 105 -7.52 14.00 -11.35
CA ASN A 105 -8.79 13.38 -10.98
C ASN A 105 -8.96 11.97 -11.58
N PHE A 106 -7.90 11.15 -11.57
CA PHE A 106 -7.88 9.87 -12.29
C PHE A 106 -9.06 8.95 -11.97
N PHE A 107 -9.49 8.90 -10.70
CA PHE A 107 -10.67 8.13 -10.27
C PHE A 107 -11.93 8.98 -10.07
N GLY A 108 -11.87 10.28 -10.32
CA GLY A 108 -12.79 11.25 -9.76
C GLY A 108 -12.06 12.32 -8.94
N LYS A 109 -12.77 13.39 -8.62
CA LYS A 109 -12.25 14.45 -7.76
C LYS A 109 -12.05 13.91 -6.34
N ALA A 110 -10.82 13.99 -5.85
CA ALA A 110 -10.49 13.63 -4.47
C ALA A 110 -10.74 14.83 -3.54
N ILE A 111 -11.62 14.67 -2.54
CA ILE A 111 -11.87 15.71 -1.53
C ILE A 111 -10.88 15.63 -0.37
N ALA A 112 -10.33 14.44 -0.12
CA ALA A 112 -9.30 14.21 0.86
C ALA A 112 -8.47 12.96 0.49
N HIS A 113 -7.23 12.94 0.97
CA HIS A 113 -6.35 11.78 0.84
C HIS A 113 -5.40 11.74 2.04
N VAL A 114 -4.98 10.53 2.41
CA VAL A 114 -3.95 10.29 3.42
C VAL A 114 -3.02 9.24 2.86
N TYR A 115 -1.71 9.37 3.03
CA TYR A 115 -0.81 8.28 2.70
C TYR A 115 0.36 8.20 3.68
N VAL A 116 0.88 7.00 3.81
CA VAL A 116 2.10 6.70 4.57
C VAL A 116 3.07 5.91 3.70
N ILE A 117 4.36 6.03 3.99
CA ILE A 117 5.41 5.27 3.33
C ILE A 117 6.01 4.31 4.36
N GLU A 118 6.03 3.02 4.05
CA GLU A 118 6.68 1.99 4.85
C GLU A 118 7.95 1.50 4.15
N PHE A 119 9.05 1.48 4.92
CA PHE A 119 10.28 0.80 4.53
C PHE A 119 10.38 -0.53 5.30
N GLN A 120 9.96 -1.61 4.66
CA GLN A 120 10.15 -2.93 5.24
C GLN A 120 11.65 -3.27 5.24
N LYS A 121 12.21 -3.71 6.37
CA LYS A 121 13.65 -3.95 6.61
C LYS A 121 14.41 -4.74 5.54
N ARG A 122 13.69 -5.51 4.72
CA ARG A 122 14.19 -6.34 3.61
C ARG A 122 13.30 -6.25 2.36
N GLY A 123 12.35 -5.31 2.36
CA GLY A 123 11.32 -5.17 1.35
C GLY A 123 11.46 -3.86 0.60
N LEU A 124 10.81 -3.80 -0.55
CA LEU A 124 10.74 -2.61 -1.38
C LEU A 124 9.91 -1.55 -0.66
N ALA A 125 10.26 -0.27 -0.82
CA ALA A 125 9.46 0.82 -0.26
C ALA A 125 8.00 0.70 -0.75
N GLN A 126 7.07 0.85 0.18
CA GLN A 126 5.63 0.79 -0.09
C GLN A 126 4.97 2.09 0.32
N ALA A 127 4.04 2.56 -0.50
CA ALA A 127 3.15 3.65 -0.13
C ALA A 127 1.73 3.08 -0.03
N HIS A 128 1.08 3.37 1.09
CA HIS A 128 -0.31 3.05 1.31
C HIS A 128 -1.11 4.35 1.31
N ILE A 129 -2.08 4.44 0.41
CA ILE A 129 -2.81 5.66 0.09
C ILE A 129 -4.31 5.40 0.29
N LEU A 130 -4.94 6.22 1.11
CA LEU A 130 -6.38 6.33 1.26
C LEU A 130 -6.87 7.51 0.41
N LEU A 131 -7.89 7.27 -0.41
CA LEU A 131 -8.52 8.29 -1.24
C LEU A 131 -10.00 8.40 -0.88
N ILE A 132 -10.46 9.62 -0.61
CA ILE A 132 -11.87 9.96 -0.38
C ILE A 132 -12.34 10.80 -1.58
N LEU A 133 -13.32 10.29 -2.31
CA LEU A 133 -13.84 10.88 -3.54
C LEU A 133 -15.06 11.77 -3.26
N ASP A 134 -15.20 12.84 -4.04
CA ASP A 134 -16.36 13.74 -3.97
C ASP A 134 -17.65 12.97 -4.32
N GLU A 135 -18.69 13.16 -3.51
CA GLU A 135 -20.02 12.59 -3.80
C GLU A 135 -20.76 13.37 -4.88
N LYS A 136 -20.40 14.65 -5.08
CA LYS A 136 -21.21 15.64 -5.81
C LYS A 136 -20.87 15.81 -7.28
N ASP A 137 -19.93 15.05 -7.84
CA ASP A 137 -19.64 15.11 -9.28
C ASP A 137 -20.70 14.32 -10.11
N PHE A 138 -21.98 14.52 -9.79
CA PHE A 138 -23.09 14.12 -10.65
C PHE A 138 -23.03 14.96 -11.94
N LEU A 139 -22.79 14.29 -13.07
CA LEU A 139 -22.98 14.81 -14.43
C LEU A 139 -22.19 16.09 -14.79
N GLU A 140 -20.97 15.89 -15.30
CA GLU A 140 -20.31 16.65 -16.38
C GLU A 140 -18.86 16.13 -16.39
N ILE A 141 -18.49 15.12 -17.18
CA ILE A 141 -18.22 15.17 -18.62
C ILE A 141 -18.37 13.73 -19.13
N LEU A 142 -19.54 13.42 -19.68
CA LEU A 142 -19.72 12.24 -20.53
C LEU A 142 -19.79 12.67 -21.99
N TYR A 143 -18.97 13.63 -22.39
CA TYR A 143 -18.82 14.07 -23.78
C TYR A 143 -17.46 14.74 -23.87
N PHE A 144 -16.39 14.00 -24.16
CA PHE A 144 -15.31 14.46 -25.07
C PHE A 144 -14.19 13.43 -25.28
N PHE A 145 -13.98 12.46 -24.39
CA PHE A 145 -13.02 11.36 -24.64
C PHE A 145 -13.57 10.04 -24.09
N ASN A 146 -13.73 9.06 -24.99
CA ASN A 146 -14.29 7.72 -24.75
C ASN A 146 -13.49 6.82 -23.77
N GLU A 147 -12.66 7.35 -22.87
CA GLU A 147 -11.79 6.54 -22.01
C GLU A 147 -11.50 7.14 -20.61
N PHE A 148 -12.36 8.00 -20.05
CA PHE A 148 -12.22 8.41 -18.66
C PHE A 148 -13.56 8.30 -17.90
N ILE A 149 -13.62 7.36 -16.98
CA ILE A 149 -14.77 7.13 -16.11
C ILE A 149 -14.55 7.97 -14.85
N LEU A 150 -15.32 9.05 -14.72
CA LEU A 150 -15.42 9.84 -13.48
C LEU A 150 -16.32 9.09 -12.49
N ILE A 151 -15.82 8.76 -11.29
CA ILE A 151 -16.55 7.90 -10.35
C ILE A 151 -16.95 8.68 -9.11
N CYS A 152 -18.26 8.88 -8.99
CA CYS A 152 -18.89 9.56 -7.87
C CYS A 152 -19.54 8.49 -7.00
N LYS A 153 -18.76 8.00 -6.04
CA LYS A 153 -19.03 6.83 -5.16
C LYS A 153 -19.32 5.52 -5.92
N ILE A 154 -18.54 4.50 -5.59
CA ILE A 154 -18.65 3.17 -6.20
C ILE A 154 -19.87 2.45 -5.62
N LYS A 155 -20.93 2.31 -6.42
CA LYS A 155 -22.22 1.74 -5.99
C LYS A 155 -22.56 0.43 -6.68
N THR A 156 -22.00 0.19 -7.87
CA THR A 156 -22.31 -0.96 -8.71
C THR A 156 -21.09 -1.85 -8.93
N THR A 157 -21.34 -3.13 -9.18
CA THR A 157 -20.30 -4.11 -9.55
C THR A 157 -19.61 -3.72 -10.85
N GLN A 158 -20.36 -3.18 -11.83
CA GLN A 158 -19.81 -2.66 -13.07
C GLN A 158 -18.80 -1.53 -12.86
N GLN A 159 -19.08 -0.59 -11.95
CA GLN A 159 -18.13 0.47 -11.61
C GLN A 159 -16.87 -0.11 -10.95
N VAL A 160 -17.01 -1.11 -10.07
CA VAL A 160 -15.84 -1.81 -9.51
C VAL A 160 -15.01 -2.44 -10.63
N ASP A 161 -15.64 -3.18 -11.53
CA ASP A 161 -14.95 -3.91 -12.61
C ASP A 161 -14.26 -2.98 -13.60
N ASN A 162 -14.71 -1.73 -13.72
CA ASN A 162 -14.06 -0.71 -14.54
C ASN A 162 -12.77 -0.16 -13.87
N ILE A 163 -12.69 -0.18 -12.54
CA ILE A 163 -11.54 0.30 -11.77
C ILE A 163 -10.55 -0.82 -11.50
N VAL A 164 -11.04 -1.95 -11.02
CA VAL A 164 -10.27 -3.03 -10.41
C VAL A 164 -10.46 -4.31 -11.21
N LYS A 165 -9.34 -4.93 -11.56
CA LYS A 165 -9.28 -6.28 -12.09
C LYS A 165 -8.51 -7.16 -11.12
N ALA A 166 -8.87 -8.44 -11.08
CA ALA A 166 -8.20 -9.43 -10.26
C ALA A 166 -7.87 -10.70 -11.07
N GLU A 167 -7.67 -10.53 -12.38
CA GLU A 167 -7.42 -11.61 -13.34
C GLU A 167 -6.17 -11.34 -14.15
N ILE A 168 -5.54 -12.41 -14.63
CA ILE A 168 -4.44 -12.32 -15.59
C ILE A 168 -5.03 -11.88 -16.95
N PRO A 169 -4.58 -10.74 -17.52
CA PRO A 169 -5.05 -10.29 -18.83
C PRO A 169 -4.66 -11.27 -19.93
N ASP A 170 -5.41 -11.31 -21.03
CA ASP A 170 -5.02 -12.10 -22.19
C ASP A 170 -3.66 -11.64 -22.75
N LYS A 171 -2.77 -12.61 -22.99
CA LYS A 171 -1.39 -12.35 -23.43
C LYS A 171 -1.31 -11.80 -24.86
N ASN A 172 -2.22 -12.19 -25.73
CA ASN A 172 -2.23 -11.78 -27.13
C ASN A 172 -2.85 -10.40 -27.30
N LEU A 173 -3.87 -10.08 -26.50
CA LEU A 173 -4.53 -8.78 -26.53
C LEU A 173 -3.77 -7.71 -25.74
N PHE A 174 -3.23 -8.06 -24.57
CA PHE A 174 -2.58 -7.11 -23.65
C PHE A 174 -1.21 -7.62 -23.19
N PRO A 175 -0.22 -7.80 -24.09
CA PRO A 175 1.06 -8.43 -23.77
C PRO A 175 1.84 -7.71 -22.67
N THR A 176 1.84 -6.37 -22.69
CA THR A 176 2.53 -5.54 -21.68
C THR A 176 1.89 -5.70 -20.31
N LEU A 177 0.56 -5.56 -20.22
CA LEU A 177 -0.14 -5.70 -18.95
C LEU A 177 -0.05 -7.14 -18.43
N HIS A 178 -0.17 -8.16 -19.29
CA HIS A 178 0.02 -9.56 -18.92
C HIS A 178 1.40 -9.75 -18.27
N LYS A 179 2.48 -9.24 -18.88
CA LYS A 179 3.83 -9.32 -18.31
C LYS A 179 3.91 -8.66 -16.94
N ILE A 180 3.33 -7.46 -16.78
CA ILE A 180 3.33 -6.74 -15.51
C ILE A 180 2.57 -7.54 -14.45
N VAL A 181 1.33 -7.93 -14.73
CA VAL A 181 0.46 -8.67 -13.80
C VAL A 181 1.09 -9.99 -13.38
N THR A 182 1.64 -10.74 -14.32
CA THR A 182 2.31 -12.03 -14.01
C THR A 182 3.61 -11.86 -13.24
N SER A 183 4.31 -10.73 -13.40
CA SER A 183 5.59 -10.48 -12.71
C SER A 183 5.43 -9.88 -11.32
N CYS A 184 4.47 -8.98 -11.12
CA CYS A 184 4.39 -8.18 -9.90
C CYS A 184 2.98 -7.98 -9.36
N MET A 185 1.93 -8.60 -9.92
CA MET A 185 0.58 -8.60 -9.31
C MET A 185 0.15 -9.99 -8.85
N LYS A 186 1.05 -10.97 -8.79
CA LYS A 186 0.74 -12.30 -8.24
C LYS A 186 1.21 -12.39 -6.79
N HIS A 187 0.31 -12.85 -5.93
CA HIS A 187 0.67 -13.22 -4.57
C HIS A 187 1.58 -14.45 -4.61
N GLY A 188 2.76 -14.33 -3.98
CA GLY A 188 3.74 -15.41 -3.86
C GLY A 188 3.15 -16.65 -3.17
N SER A 189 3.73 -17.83 -3.39
CA SER A 189 3.26 -19.10 -2.83
C SER A 189 3.06 -19.04 -1.32
N CYS A 190 1.97 -19.62 -0.82
CA CYS A 190 1.55 -19.59 0.58
C CYS A 190 0.59 -20.75 0.86
N GLY A 191 0.42 -21.11 2.13
CA GLY A 191 -0.40 -22.24 2.56
C GLY A 191 0.45 -23.48 2.90
N PRO A 192 -0.17 -24.68 2.94
CA PRO A 192 0.55 -25.93 3.17
C PRO A 192 1.70 -26.13 2.17
N GLY A 193 2.89 -26.47 2.68
CA GLY A 193 4.15 -26.55 1.93
C GLY A 193 4.88 -25.22 1.73
N TYR A 194 4.27 -24.10 2.16
CA TYR A 194 4.84 -22.75 2.12
C TYR A 194 4.60 -22.03 3.46
N GLU A 195 4.76 -22.74 4.57
CA GLU A 195 4.45 -22.25 5.93
C GLU A 195 5.35 -21.07 6.33
N ASN A 196 6.56 -21.00 5.77
CA ASN A 196 7.54 -19.94 6.03
C ASN A 196 7.33 -18.69 5.18
N SER A 197 6.30 -18.65 4.33
CA SER A 197 6.03 -17.46 3.51
C SER A 197 5.70 -16.25 4.39
N PRO A 198 6.17 -15.03 4.05
CA PRO A 198 5.99 -13.84 4.91
C PRO A 198 4.55 -13.48 5.23
N CYS A 199 3.60 -13.93 4.39
CA CYS A 199 2.19 -13.69 4.58
C CYS A 199 1.50 -14.68 5.53
N MET A 200 2.15 -15.77 5.92
CA MET A 200 1.56 -16.81 6.77
C MET A 200 1.56 -16.36 8.24
N VAL A 201 0.38 -16.37 8.85
CA VAL A 201 0.17 -16.07 10.27
C VAL A 201 -0.75 -17.16 10.81
N ASP A 202 -0.34 -17.82 11.89
CA ASP A 202 -1.11 -18.89 12.55
C ASP A 202 -1.62 -19.99 11.59
N GLY A 203 -0.78 -20.38 10.62
CA GLY A 203 -1.09 -21.43 9.65
C GLY A 203 -2.01 -21.00 8.50
N LYS A 204 -2.45 -19.74 8.45
CA LYS A 204 -3.28 -19.17 7.37
C LYS A 204 -2.58 -18.00 6.70
N CYS A 205 -2.83 -17.79 5.40
CA CYS A 205 -2.41 -16.55 4.75
C CYS A 205 -3.18 -15.36 5.35
N SER A 206 -2.45 -14.36 5.87
CA SER A 206 -3.00 -13.10 6.42
C SER A 206 -3.82 -12.27 5.42
N LYS A 207 -3.69 -12.56 4.12
CA LYS A 207 -4.45 -11.91 3.04
C LYS A 207 -5.46 -12.87 2.39
N ASP A 208 -5.69 -14.04 3.01
CA ASP A 208 -6.59 -15.12 2.56
C ASP A 208 -6.34 -15.58 1.11
N PHE A 209 -5.08 -15.71 0.72
CA PHE A 209 -4.74 -16.37 -0.54
C PHE A 209 -4.53 -17.88 -0.36
N PRO A 210 -4.84 -18.70 -1.39
CA PRO A 210 -5.48 -18.31 -2.66
C PRO A 210 -6.96 -17.91 -2.46
N LYS A 211 -7.43 -16.91 -3.22
CA LYS A 211 -8.85 -16.49 -3.21
C LYS A 211 -9.73 -17.51 -3.94
N GLU A 212 -11.03 -17.50 -3.67
CA GLU A 212 -11.98 -18.30 -4.45
C GLU A 212 -12.25 -17.72 -5.84
N TYR A 213 -12.67 -18.58 -6.78
CA TYR A 213 -13.16 -18.12 -8.07
C TYR A 213 -14.52 -17.45 -7.92
N SER A 214 -14.79 -16.50 -8.79
CA SER A 214 -16.09 -15.83 -8.88
C SER A 214 -16.26 -15.30 -10.31
N GLU A 215 -17.31 -15.71 -11.02
CA GLU A 215 -17.50 -15.30 -12.42
C GLU A 215 -17.99 -13.84 -12.56
N GLU A 216 -18.41 -13.24 -11.44
CA GLU A 216 -18.87 -11.86 -11.33
C GLU A 216 -18.32 -11.20 -10.05
N THR A 217 -18.22 -9.88 -10.04
CA THR A 217 -17.87 -9.16 -8.81
C THR A 217 -19.07 -9.09 -7.88
N ILE A 218 -18.88 -9.41 -6.60
CA ILE A 218 -19.93 -9.41 -5.58
C ILE A 218 -19.62 -8.33 -4.54
N LEU A 219 -20.60 -7.45 -4.33
CA LEU A 219 -20.54 -6.37 -3.36
C LEU A 219 -21.06 -6.84 -1.99
N ASN A 220 -20.17 -7.10 -1.05
CA ASN A 220 -20.54 -7.39 0.34
C ASN A 220 -20.84 -6.10 1.12
N SER A 221 -21.67 -6.15 2.17
CA SER A 221 -21.98 -4.96 2.99
C SER A 221 -20.83 -4.59 3.93
N ASN A 222 -20.13 -5.59 4.49
CA ASN A 222 -19.21 -5.41 5.62
C ASN A 222 -17.77 -5.86 5.34
N THR A 223 -17.44 -6.24 4.09
CA THR A 223 -16.09 -6.69 3.69
C THR A 223 -15.70 -6.10 2.34
N TYR A 224 -14.44 -6.30 1.94
CA TYR A 224 -13.98 -5.92 0.60
C TYR A 224 -14.82 -6.67 -0.44
N PRO A 225 -15.07 -6.08 -1.63
CA PRO A 225 -15.73 -6.80 -2.71
C PRO A 225 -15.03 -8.12 -3.04
N ILE A 226 -15.81 -9.14 -3.35
CA ILE A 226 -15.27 -10.35 -3.98
C ILE A 226 -15.14 -10.02 -5.46
N TYR A 227 -13.92 -9.73 -5.91
CA TYR A 227 -13.68 -9.42 -7.32
C TYR A 227 -13.84 -10.64 -8.20
N LYS A 228 -14.32 -10.41 -9.42
CA LYS A 228 -14.34 -11.40 -10.49
C LYS A 228 -12.96 -12.05 -10.69
N ARG A 229 -12.96 -13.38 -10.69
CA ARG A 229 -11.85 -14.30 -10.94
C ARG A 229 -12.39 -15.52 -11.68
N SER A 230 -12.24 -15.54 -13.00
CA SER A 230 -12.70 -16.64 -13.85
C SER A 230 -11.86 -17.89 -13.65
N ILE A 231 -12.50 -19.06 -13.74
CA ILE A 231 -11.86 -20.37 -13.63
C ILE A 231 -10.94 -20.72 -14.83
N ASN A 232 -11.07 -19.98 -15.94
CA ASN A 232 -10.32 -20.25 -17.17
C ASN A 232 -8.78 -20.18 -17.02
N ASN A 233 -8.30 -19.51 -15.97
CA ASN A 233 -6.88 -19.50 -15.62
C ASN A 233 -6.70 -19.82 -14.14
N LEU A 234 -6.03 -20.94 -13.85
CA LEU A 234 -5.89 -21.43 -12.48
C LEU A 234 -5.08 -20.49 -11.56
N ASP A 235 -4.23 -19.65 -12.15
CA ASP A 235 -3.43 -18.67 -11.40
C ASP A 235 -4.26 -17.46 -10.96
N ASN A 236 -5.48 -17.26 -11.47
CA ASN A 236 -6.34 -16.13 -11.11
C ASN A 236 -6.64 -16.06 -9.62
N LYS A 237 -6.65 -17.19 -8.89
CA LYS A 237 -6.84 -17.20 -7.43
C LYS A 237 -5.76 -16.43 -6.66
N ARG A 238 -4.59 -16.19 -7.27
CA ARG A 238 -3.44 -15.54 -6.63
C ARG A 238 -3.21 -14.10 -7.09
N VAL A 239 -3.99 -13.60 -8.04
CA VAL A 239 -3.81 -12.24 -8.55
C VAL A 239 -4.27 -11.22 -7.50
N VAL A 240 -3.40 -10.29 -7.14
CA VAL A 240 -3.73 -9.16 -6.28
C VAL A 240 -4.58 -8.17 -7.10
N PRO A 241 -5.68 -7.62 -6.55
CA PRO A 241 -6.51 -6.65 -7.26
C PRO A 241 -5.69 -5.44 -7.76
N TYR A 242 -5.93 -4.96 -8.97
CA TYR A 242 -5.13 -3.90 -9.58
C TYR A 242 -5.95 -3.04 -10.53
N ASN A 243 -5.47 -1.84 -10.81
CA ASN A 243 -6.00 -1.03 -11.91
C ASN A 243 -5.10 -1.23 -13.16
N PRO A 244 -5.65 -1.73 -14.29
CA PRO A 244 -4.88 -2.00 -15.51
C PRO A 244 -4.04 -0.82 -16.01
N TYR A 245 -4.59 0.38 -15.99
CA TYR A 245 -3.90 1.57 -16.48
C TYR A 245 -2.76 1.98 -15.54
N LEU A 246 -3.02 2.11 -14.24
CA LEU A 246 -1.99 2.51 -13.27
C LEU A 246 -0.84 1.50 -13.22
N SER A 247 -1.13 0.19 -13.17
CA SER A 247 -0.09 -0.84 -13.18
C SER A 247 0.75 -0.77 -14.46
N THR A 248 0.14 -0.47 -15.61
CA THR A 248 0.87 -0.30 -16.89
C THR A 248 1.71 0.97 -16.90
N LYS A 249 1.12 2.12 -16.55
CA LYS A 249 1.78 3.43 -16.55
C LYS A 249 3.00 3.47 -15.64
N TYR A 250 2.88 2.88 -14.45
CA TYR A 250 3.94 2.89 -13.45
C TYR A 250 4.82 1.65 -13.49
N ASN A 251 4.47 0.61 -14.27
CA ASN A 251 5.22 -0.63 -14.41
C ASN A 251 5.69 -1.17 -13.04
N CYS A 252 4.76 -1.30 -12.09
CA CYS A 252 5.05 -1.77 -10.74
C CYS A 252 3.82 -2.42 -10.10
N HIS A 253 3.99 -3.00 -8.91
CA HIS A 253 2.87 -3.53 -8.14
C HIS A 253 2.04 -2.36 -7.60
N ILE A 254 0.82 -2.21 -8.14
CA ILE A 254 -0.19 -1.26 -7.64
C ILE A 254 -1.45 -2.04 -7.30
N ASN A 255 -1.65 -2.30 -6.02
CA ASN A 255 -2.90 -2.86 -5.50
C ASN A 255 -3.94 -1.75 -5.38
N VAL A 256 -5.16 -2.00 -5.85
CA VAL A 256 -6.30 -1.09 -5.68
C VAL A 256 -7.45 -1.87 -5.08
N GLU A 257 -7.85 -1.48 -3.88
CA GLU A 257 -8.96 -2.07 -3.13
C GLU A 257 -10.10 -1.06 -2.97
N ILE A 258 -11.34 -1.52 -3.15
CA ILE A 258 -12.53 -0.71 -2.89
C ILE A 258 -12.87 -0.76 -1.40
N CYS A 259 -12.83 0.39 -0.73
CA CYS A 259 -13.21 0.50 0.67
C CYS A 259 -14.74 0.50 0.83
N LYS A 260 -15.23 -0.20 1.86
CA LYS A 260 -16.64 -0.19 2.27
C LYS A 260 -16.79 0.13 3.76
N HIS A 261 -18.03 0.41 4.17
CA HIS A 261 -18.44 1.05 5.44
C HIS A 261 -17.64 0.63 6.68
N ASP A 262 -17.37 -0.66 6.88
CA ASP A 262 -16.74 -1.17 8.11
C ASP A 262 -15.22 -1.43 7.98
N ASN A 263 -14.68 -1.39 6.77
CA ASN A 263 -13.27 -1.72 6.51
C ASN A 263 -12.32 -0.55 6.72
N SER A 264 -12.82 0.69 6.80
CA SER A 264 -11.96 1.88 6.95
C SER A 264 -11.05 1.76 8.17
N LEU A 265 -11.57 1.27 9.31
CA LEU A 265 -10.79 1.02 10.52
C LEU A 265 -9.70 -0.03 10.30
N VAL A 266 -10.02 -1.17 9.69
CA VAL A 266 -9.03 -2.21 9.35
C VAL A 266 -7.98 -1.68 8.37
N THR A 267 -8.38 -0.84 7.40
CA THR A 267 -7.44 -0.23 6.46
C THR A 267 -6.49 0.74 7.18
N ILE A 268 -6.97 1.51 8.16
CA ILE A 268 -6.13 2.43 8.93
C ILE A 268 -5.28 1.68 9.99
N GLU A 269 -5.79 0.60 10.56
CA GLU A 269 -4.99 -0.32 11.39
C GLU A 269 -3.88 -0.98 10.57
N ASN A 270 -4.12 -1.31 9.30
CA ASN A 270 -3.07 -1.76 8.38
C ASN A 270 -2.06 -0.64 8.03
N LEU A 271 -2.40 0.65 8.17
CA LEU A 271 -1.42 1.75 8.12
C LEU A 271 -0.59 1.83 9.41
N ASN A 272 -1.14 1.35 10.52
CA ASN A 272 -0.46 1.18 11.80
C ASN A 272 0.36 -0.12 11.78
N LEU A 273 1.40 -0.15 10.94
CA LEU A 273 2.35 -1.25 10.93
C LEU A 273 3.13 -1.30 12.26
N ASN A 274 2.61 -2.15 13.16
CA ASN A 274 3.24 -2.74 14.34
C ASN A 274 3.90 -1.76 15.31
N GLU A 275 3.20 -1.48 16.42
CA GLU A 275 3.77 -0.89 17.66
C GLU A 275 4.98 -1.67 18.23
N ASN A 276 5.32 -2.84 17.68
CA ASN A 276 6.35 -3.76 18.16
C ASN A 276 7.59 -3.92 17.25
N ASN A 277 7.84 -3.04 16.26
CA ASN A 277 9.05 -3.14 15.44
C ASN A 277 10.07 -2.04 15.80
N PRO A 278 11.12 -2.32 16.60
CA PRO A 278 12.04 -1.32 17.15
C PRO A 278 13.10 -0.87 16.13
N VAL A 279 12.72 -0.56 14.88
CA VAL A 279 13.69 -0.17 13.84
C VAL A 279 13.08 0.89 12.94
N ASN A 280 13.07 2.11 13.44
CA ASN A 280 13.09 3.31 12.60
C ASN A 280 14.39 4.11 12.78
N GLU A 281 15.29 3.73 13.69
CA GLU A 281 16.48 4.54 14.01
C GLU A 281 17.60 4.48 12.96
N ALA A 282 17.70 3.43 12.15
CA ALA A 282 18.87 3.25 11.28
C ALA A 282 18.81 4.01 9.93
N ASN A 283 17.62 4.32 9.39
CA ASN A 283 17.48 4.96 8.05
C ASN A 283 17.14 6.46 8.09
N LEU A 284 16.90 7.04 9.28
CA LEU A 284 16.51 8.46 9.42
C LEU A 284 17.66 9.44 9.13
N ASN A 285 18.91 9.02 9.34
CA ASN A 285 20.07 9.90 9.12
C ASN A 285 20.41 10.07 7.63
N GLU A 286 20.08 9.10 6.77
CA GLU A 286 20.27 9.24 5.32
C GLU A 286 19.16 10.08 4.67
N ILE A 287 17.92 9.99 5.17
CA ILE A 287 16.79 10.78 4.65
C ILE A 287 16.94 12.28 5.00
N LYS A 288 17.43 12.62 6.20
CA LYS A 288 17.74 14.01 6.58
C LYS A 288 18.83 14.66 5.71
N ASN A 289 19.72 13.86 5.13
CA ASN A 289 20.76 14.36 4.22
C ASN A 289 20.24 14.59 2.79
N LEU A 290 19.08 14.01 2.42
CA LEU A 290 18.45 14.22 1.12
C LEU A 290 17.57 15.48 1.07
N GLU A 291 17.12 16.01 2.21
CA GLU A 291 16.41 17.31 2.29
C GLU A 291 17.33 18.53 2.07
N LYS A 292 18.66 18.35 2.07
CA LYS A 292 19.63 19.44 1.89
C LYS A 292 20.16 19.63 0.46
N CYS A 293 19.84 18.74 -0.47
CA CYS A 293 20.21 18.93 -1.88
C CYS A 293 19.01 19.44 -2.68
N SER A 294 18.75 20.74 -2.53
CA SER A 294 17.91 21.51 -3.43
C SER A 294 18.81 22.34 -4.35
N ILE A 295 19.05 21.85 -5.57
CA ILE A 295 19.24 22.62 -6.81
C ILE A 295 18.66 21.77 -7.95
#